data_AF-A0A5E7APW9-F1
#
_entry.id   AF-A0A5E7APW9-F1
#
_cell.length_a   1.000
_cell.length_b   1.000
_cell.length_c   1.000
_cell.angle_alpha   90.00
_cell.angle_beta   90.00
_cell.angle_gamma   90.00
#
_symmetry.space_group_name_H-M   'P 1'
#
loop_
_entity.id
_entity.type
_entity.pdbx_description
1 polymer ?
#
loop_
_entity_poly.entity_id
_entity_poly.type
_entity_poly.pdbx_seq_one_letter_code
_entity_poly.pdbx_strand_id
1 'polypeptide(L)'
;MNNAISEFYFKRPENRLQDIDHLTDYMERLVHGTLRSHGYSSSAPHCYYPPPTHSELDNVCAEAFTVLEKLDADEEFQQYLQDRKNAISRPGETDWIWHDIIVPLFSSPKVAAVLPVLTSNNIKLLLKDVPVCWQHDIEVLLGIHRIIGDGIRSNRTIRLDLVLKYYLIIPSSPQTAVQWTAVLDSLKERRAARVLGHDGQLSDLDLIMDEQDDKCILDIIYKTQAEHNDSLINYLAVSFLTIELQRQIANTPTVVLERLVNTENSLALGRRLVKALDWYGSKEGETCPQPVLAKLVWRALWLSVAAPPTHPQCLYSNFDLVRFTGQKVNYSFIRNDIVRDLMERLGIFAPVVRLVMRVIEANTSSELWVRDIPDDLTYAGSSTWVNFRSGFILAEAIAPGSSRHMNFEQLLNLPAEHSRAASPERQALVAASRLAPAVQWAVGNGVQAIKHQGYSAEEIERAIEVLEEHERGPELNAAMLRAVPHYEP
;
A
#
# COMPACT_ATOMS: atom_id res chain seq x y z
N MET A 1 -10.94 17.04 -11.16
CA MET A 1 -9.98 16.56 -10.15
C MET A 1 -8.74 16.07 -10.88
N ASN A 2 -7.55 16.56 -10.53
CA ASN A 2 -6.32 16.26 -11.25
C ASN A 2 -5.86 14.81 -11.02
N ASN A 3 -6.34 13.89 -11.86
CA ASN A 3 -5.86 12.49 -11.92
C ASN A 3 -4.33 12.40 -12.03
N ALA A 4 -3.69 13.37 -12.68
CA ALA A 4 -2.24 13.43 -12.84
C ALA A 4 -1.44 13.55 -11.52
N ILE A 5 -2.00 14.19 -10.49
CA ILE A 5 -1.31 14.29 -9.18
C ILE A 5 -1.51 13.00 -8.37
N SER A 6 -2.67 12.35 -8.50
CA SER A 6 -2.92 11.04 -7.91
C SER A 6 -2.03 9.97 -8.54
N GLU A 7 -1.83 9.99 -9.87
CA GLU A 7 -0.97 9.03 -10.57
C GLU A 7 0.53 9.23 -10.29
N PHE A 8 0.96 10.48 -10.05
CA PHE A 8 2.37 10.80 -9.80
C PHE A 8 2.85 10.36 -8.40
N TYR A 9 2.00 10.45 -7.38
CA TYR A 9 2.35 10.10 -5.99
C TYR A 9 1.85 8.71 -5.58
N PHE A 10 0.72 8.27 -6.13
CA PHE A 10 0.12 6.99 -5.83
C PHE A 10 0.11 6.18 -7.11
N LYS A 11 1.30 5.63 -7.46
CA LYS A 11 1.40 4.62 -8.52
C LYS A 11 0.49 3.48 -8.14
N ARG A 12 -0.72 3.50 -8.70
CA ARG A 12 -1.68 2.40 -8.62
C ARG A 12 -0.98 1.22 -9.25
N PRO A 13 -0.84 0.10 -8.54
CA PRO A 13 -0.21 -1.02 -9.17
C PRO A 13 -1.20 -1.69 -10.15
N GLU A 14 -0.67 -2.38 -11.15
CA GLU A 14 -1.34 -2.85 -12.38
C GLU A 14 -2.87 -2.91 -12.32
N ASN A 15 -3.54 -2.03 -13.08
CA ASN A 15 -5.00 -1.91 -13.09
C ASN A 15 -5.71 -2.95 -13.96
N ARG A 16 -5.04 -3.93 -14.57
CA ARG A 16 -5.72 -4.96 -15.37
C ARG A 16 -5.52 -6.30 -14.71
N LEU A 17 -6.63 -7.00 -14.46
CA LEU A 17 -6.60 -8.34 -13.87
C LEU A 17 -5.72 -9.29 -14.69
N GLN A 18 -5.76 -9.17 -16.02
CA GLN A 18 -4.93 -9.96 -16.94
C GLN A 18 -3.42 -9.73 -16.74
N ASP A 19 -3.02 -8.51 -16.38
CA ASP A 19 -1.61 -8.19 -16.20
C ASP A 19 -1.13 -8.72 -14.82
N ILE A 20 -1.97 -8.62 -13.79
CA ILE A 20 -1.74 -9.27 -12.48
C ILE A 20 -1.64 -10.79 -12.64
N ASP A 21 -2.53 -11.39 -13.43
CA ASP A 21 -2.52 -12.83 -13.74
C ASP A 21 -1.22 -13.21 -14.43
N HIS A 22 -0.79 -12.44 -15.43
CA HIS A 22 0.46 -12.68 -16.14
C HIS A 22 1.70 -12.62 -15.23
N LEU A 23 1.78 -11.61 -14.36
CA LEU A 23 2.86 -11.49 -13.37
C LEU A 23 2.81 -12.63 -12.36
N THR A 24 1.62 -13.02 -11.90
CA THR A 24 1.43 -14.16 -10.98
C THR A 24 1.91 -15.46 -11.62
N ASP A 25 1.51 -15.75 -12.85
CA ASP A 25 1.92 -16.95 -13.60
C ASP A 25 3.42 -16.97 -13.89
N TYR A 26 4.03 -15.82 -14.18
CA TYR A 26 5.47 -15.70 -14.30
C TYR A 26 6.17 -16.05 -12.98
N MET A 27 5.68 -15.51 -11.87
CA MET A 27 6.24 -15.75 -10.54
C MET A 27 6.07 -17.20 -10.09
N GLU A 28 4.93 -17.83 -10.35
CA GLU A 28 4.71 -19.25 -10.04
C GLU A 28 5.70 -20.15 -10.79
N ARG A 29 5.89 -19.90 -12.09
CA ARG A 29 6.89 -20.63 -12.89
C ARG A 29 8.31 -20.41 -12.37
N LEU A 30 8.64 -19.19 -11.97
CA LEU A 30 9.96 -18.86 -11.44
C LEU A 30 10.22 -19.55 -10.09
N VAL A 31 9.27 -19.47 -9.16
CA VAL A 31 9.38 -20.01 -7.79
C VAL A 31 9.34 -21.54 -7.80
N HIS A 32 8.43 -22.15 -8.56
CA HIS A 32 8.27 -23.61 -8.58
C HIS A 32 9.21 -24.32 -9.56
N GLY A 33 9.74 -23.61 -10.55
CA GLY A 33 10.72 -24.11 -11.50
C GLY A 33 12.15 -23.73 -11.12
N THR A 34 12.64 -22.62 -11.68
CA THR A 34 14.05 -22.22 -11.70
C THR A 34 14.65 -22.01 -10.31
N LEU A 35 13.93 -21.34 -9.40
CA LEU A 35 14.45 -21.05 -8.07
C LEU A 35 14.51 -22.30 -7.21
N ARG A 36 13.51 -23.18 -7.29
CA ARG A 36 13.50 -24.45 -6.58
C ARG A 36 14.65 -25.36 -7.01
N SER A 37 14.99 -25.40 -8.30
CA SER A 37 16.10 -26.24 -8.80
C SER A 37 17.49 -25.69 -8.44
N HIS A 38 17.63 -24.39 -8.22
CA HIS A 38 18.91 -23.73 -7.88
C HIS A 38 19.00 -23.32 -6.40
N GLY A 39 18.16 -23.87 -5.53
CA GLY A 39 18.20 -23.61 -4.08
C GLY A 39 17.95 -22.16 -3.68
N TYR A 40 17.17 -21.41 -4.46
CA TYR A 40 16.89 -19.98 -4.26
C TYR A 40 18.15 -19.08 -4.21
N SER A 41 19.27 -19.53 -4.77
CA SER A 41 20.54 -18.78 -4.81
C SER A 41 20.53 -17.58 -5.79
N SER A 42 19.52 -17.50 -6.66
CA SER A 42 19.36 -16.39 -7.62
C SER A 42 18.54 -15.25 -7.01
N SER A 43 19.15 -14.05 -6.98
CA SER A 43 18.51 -12.82 -6.53
C SER A 43 17.64 -12.20 -7.65
N ALA A 44 16.55 -11.51 -7.30
CA ALA A 44 15.64 -10.85 -8.26
C ALA A 44 16.32 -9.95 -9.33
N PRO A 45 17.44 -9.26 -9.06
CA PRO A 45 18.19 -8.52 -10.08
C PRO A 45 18.78 -9.37 -11.23
N HIS A 46 18.74 -10.70 -11.13
CA HIS A 46 19.15 -11.61 -12.20
C HIS A 46 17.98 -12.13 -13.04
N CYS A 47 16.73 -11.84 -12.64
CA CYS A 47 15.52 -12.25 -13.34
C CYS A 47 14.97 -11.09 -14.17
N TYR A 48 14.41 -11.43 -15.35
CA TYR A 48 13.86 -10.46 -16.29
C TYR A 48 12.43 -10.85 -16.67
N TYR A 49 11.52 -9.91 -16.48
CA TYR A 49 10.10 -10.04 -16.73
C TYR A 49 9.72 -9.39 -18.07
N PRO A 50 9.05 -10.12 -18.98
CA PRO A 50 8.45 -9.53 -20.17
C PRO A 50 7.05 -9.00 -19.84
N PRO A 51 6.79 -7.67 -19.79
CA PRO A 51 5.45 -7.15 -19.55
C PRO A 51 4.50 -7.48 -20.73
N PRO A 52 3.19 -7.71 -20.47
CA PRO A 52 2.20 -7.87 -21.53
C PRO A 52 2.12 -6.63 -22.42
N THR A 53 1.82 -6.82 -23.71
CA THR A 53 1.61 -5.71 -24.63
C THR A 53 0.45 -4.83 -24.17
N HIS A 54 0.66 -3.51 -24.19
CA HIS A 54 -0.30 -2.52 -23.69
C HIS A 54 -0.61 -2.59 -22.19
N SER A 55 0.18 -3.31 -21.39
CA SER A 55 0.15 -3.16 -19.94
C SER A 55 0.65 -1.77 -19.54
N GLU A 56 0.35 -1.31 -18.32
CA GLU A 56 0.83 -0.02 -17.82
C GLU A 56 2.35 0.09 -17.89
N LEU A 57 3.06 -0.97 -17.51
CA LEU A 57 4.52 -1.01 -17.55
C LEU A 57 5.07 -1.09 -18.97
N ASP A 58 4.42 -1.81 -19.89
CA ASP A 58 4.79 -1.82 -21.32
C ASP A 58 4.60 -0.43 -21.94
N ASN A 59 3.50 0.26 -21.66
CA ASN A 59 3.25 1.61 -22.16
C ASN A 59 4.28 2.62 -21.63
N VAL A 60 4.64 2.53 -20.34
CA VAL A 60 5.68 3.38 -19.74
C VAL A 60 7.05 3.10 -20.36
N CYS A 61 7.35 1.84 -20.69
CA CYS A 61 8.66 1.45 -21.23
C CYS A 61 8.71 1.41 -22.77
N ALA A 62 7.59 1.64 -23.47
CA ALA A 62 7.47 1.42 -24.91
C ALA A 62 8.51 2.21 -25.70
N GLU A 63 8.66 3.49 -25.37
CA GLU A 63 9.63 4.37 -26.02
C GLU A 63 11.06 3.91 -25.74
N ALA A 64 11.37 3.51 -24.49
CA ALA A 64 12.67 2.97 -24.13
C ALA A 64 12.98 1.66 -24.85
N PHE A 65 11.99 0.77 -25.04
CA PHE A 65 12.18 -0.45 -25.81
C PHE A 65 12.53 -0.15 -27.27
N THR A 66 11.81 0.75 -27.92
CA THR A 66 12.08 1.16 -29.30
C THR A 66 13.44 1.81 -29.45
N VAL A 67 13.82 2.69 -28.51
CA VAL A 67 15.13 3.34 -28.53
C VAL A 67 16.25 2.33 -28.30
N LEU A 68 16.10 1.40 -27.35
CA LEU A 68 17.11 0.36 -27.10
C LEU A 68 17.27 -0.57 -28.30
N GLU A 69 16.18 -0.96 -28.96
CA GLU A 69 16.22 -1.75 -30.19
C GLU A 69 16.93 -1.01 -31.33
N LYS A 70 16.63 0.28 -31.49
CA LYS A 70 17.32 1.16 -32.46
C LYS A 70 18.82 1.24 -32.18
N LEU A 71 19.22 1.50 -30.94
CA LEU A 71 20.62 1.63 -30.54
C LEU A 71 21.38 0.29 -30.62
N ASP A 72 20.72 -0.83 -30.34
CA ASP A 72 21.31 -2.16 -30.48
C ASP A 72 21.54 -2.54 -31.95
N ALA A 73 20.72 -2.02 -32.87
CA ALA A 73 20.87 -2.19 -34.31
C ALA A 73 21.85 -1.19 -34.96
N ASP A 74 22.23 -0.12 -34.26
CA ASP A 74 23.13 0.93 -34.77
C ASP A 74 24.60 0.50 -34.61
N GLU A 75 25.21 0.06 -35.71
CA GLU A 75 26.61 -0.39 -35.73
C GLU A 75 27.61 0.71 -35.30
N GLU A 76 27.33 1.98 -35.63
CA GLU A 76 28.18 3.11 -35.24
C GLU A 76 28.11 3.33 -33.72
N PHE A 77 26.90 3.21 -33.15
CA PHE A 77 26.71 3.30 -31.70
C PHE A 77 27.40 2.15 -30.97
N GLN A 78 27.29 0.91 -31.47
CA GLN A 78 27.96 -0.24 -30.87
C GLN A 78 29.48 -0.11 -30.95
N GLN A 79 30.02 0.38 -32.06
CA GLN A 79 31.45 0.67 -32.20
C GLN A 79 31.89 1.78 -31.22
N TYR A 80 31.11 2.85 -31.08
CA TYR A 80 31.35 3.91 -30.10
C TYR A 80 31.39 3.36 -28.66
N LEU A 81 30.45 2.49 -28.28
CA LEU A 81 30.44 1.85 -26.96
C LEU A 81 31.68 0.97 -26.75
N GLN A 82 32.10 0.23 -27.77
CA GLN A 82 33.28 -0.64 -27.72
C GLN A 82 34.57 0.16 -27.62
N ASP A 83 34.70 1.26 -28.36
CA ASP A 83 35.84 2.18 -28.28
C ASP A 83 35.93 2.82 -26.90
N ARG A 84 34.79 3.23 -26.33
CA ARG A 84 34.72 3.78 -24.99
C ARG A 84 35.10 2.74 -23.92
N LYS A 85 34.65 1.48 -24.06
CA LYS A 85 35.04 0.37 -23.18
C LYS A 85 36.56 0.10 -23.22
N ASN A 86 37.13 0.15 -24.42
CA ASN A 86 38.56 -0.02 -24.65
C ASN A 86 39.38 1.17 -24.10
N ALA A 87 38.84 2.39 -24.18
CA ALA A 87 39.44 3.60 -23.59
C ALA A 87 39.43 3.56 -22.05
N ILE A 88 38.33 3.11 -21.43
CA ILE A 88 38.24 2.92 -19.96
C ILE A 88 39.22 1.84 -19.47
N SER A 89 39.57 0.87 -20.32
CA SER A 89 40.49 -0.23 -20.02
C SER A 89 41.98 0.15 -20.17
N ARG A 90 42.31 1.33 -20.72
CA ARG A 90 43.69 1.82 -20.84
C ARG A 90 43.96 2.85 -19.73
N PRO A 91 44.82 2.55 -18.74
CA PRO A 91 45.13 3.51 -17.70
C PRO A 91 46.12 4.54 -18.27
N GLY A 92 45.64 5.74 -18.57
CA GLY A 92 46.48 6.86 -18.96
C GLY A 92 45.68 8.14 -19.20
N GLU A 93 45.97 9.14 -18.35
CA GLU A 93 45.62 10.57 -18.46
C GLU A 93 44.18 10.96 -18.06
N THR A 94 43.84 10.87 -16.76
CA THR A 94 43.93 11.90 -15.69
C THR A 94 42.84 12.98 -15.75
N ASP A 95 41.78 12.86 -14.92
CA ASP A 95 41.14 13.96 -14.13
C ASP A 95 39.71 13.67 -13.66
N TRP A 96 38.92 12.82 -14.34
CA TRP A 96 37.47 12.76 -14.09
C TRP A 96 37.03 12.00 -12.82
N ILE A 97 37.87 11.11 -12.29
CA ILE A 97 37.57 10.31 -11.09
C ILE A 97 37.62 11.15 -9.79
N TRP A 98 38.43 12.21 -9.75
CA TRP A 98 38.63 13.01 -8.53
C TRP A 98 37.54 14.06 -8.28
N HIS A 99 36.89 14.59 -9.32
CA HIS A 99 35.94 15.70 -9.19
C HIS A 99 34.46 15.25 -9.12
N ASP A 100 34.04 14.26 -9.92
CA ASP A 100 32.62 13.97 -10.15
C ASP A 100 32.04 12.86 -9.25
N ILE A 101 32.88 12.04 -8.61
CA ILE A 101 32.46 10.95 -7.71
C ILE A 101 32.88 11.22 -6.25
N ILE A 102 34.04 11.85 -6.02
CA ILE A 102 34.64 12.02 -4.69
C ILE A 102 34.18 13.32 -3.99
N VAL A 103 34.02 14.44 -4.70
CA VAL A 103 33.62 15.74 -4.09
C VAL A 103 32.19 15.74 -3.49
N PRO A 104 31.19 15.04 -4.06
CA PRO A 104 29.88 14.88 -3.43
C PRO A 104 29.89 14.06 -2.12
N LEU A 105 30.94 13.29 -1.83
CA LEU A 105 31.00 12.42 -0.64
C LEU A 105 31.57 13.13 0.60
N PHE A 106 32.15 14.33 0.48
CA PHE A 106 32.90 14.98 1.57
C PHE A 106 32.38 16.36 2.02
N SER A 107 31.33 16.95 1.41
CA SER A 107 30.94 18.36 1.65
C SER A 107 29.48 18.61 2.11
N SER A 108 28.95 17.80 3.04
CA SER A 108 27.69 18.00 3.83
C SER A 108 26.42 17.27 3.32
N PRO A 109 25.54 16.76 4.22
CA PRO A 109 24.42 15.89 3.87
C PRO A 109 23.16 16.71 3.60
N LYS A 110 23.04 17.31 2.43
CA LYS A 110 21.77 17.83 1.91
C LYS A 110 21.64 17.49 0.43
N VAL A 111 20.78 16.52 0.15
CA VAL A 111 20.15 16.21 -1.15
C VAL A 111 21.15 16.08 -2.32
N ALA A 112 21.70 14.88 -2.49
CA ALA A 112 22.30 14.50 -3.76
C ALA A 112 21.17 14.07 -4.71
N ALA A 113 20.78 14.96 -5.63
CA ALA A 113 20.10 14.53 -6.85
C ALA A 113 21.11 13.68 -7.64
N VAL A 114 20.95 12.35 -7.57
CA VAL A 114 21.75 11.41 -8.34
C VAL A 114 21.59 11.75 -9.82
N LEU A 115 22.67 12.17 -10.50
CA LEU A 115 22.66 12.34 -11.94
C LEU A 115 22.21 11.02 -12.58
N PRO A 116 21.25 11.03 -13.53
CA PRO A 116 20.75 9.80 -14.12
C PRO A 116 21.90 9.21 -14.95
N VAL A 117 22.34 8.03 -14.58
CA VAL A 117 23.39 7.29 -15.29
C VAL A 117 22.72 6.08 -15.89
N LEU A 118 22.71 6.01 -17.22
CA LEU A 118 22.26 4.82 -17.92
C LEU A 118 23.40 3.80 -17.90
N THR A 119 23.13 2.55 -17.52
CA THR A 119 24.07 1.45 -17.67
C THR A 119 23.67 0.61 -18.88
N SER A 120 24.31 0.83 -20.02
CA SER A 120 24.21 -0.09 -21.16
C SER A 120 25.49 -0.91 -21.23
N ASN A 121 25.40 -2.25 -21.27
CA ASN A 121 26.56 -3.16 -21.30
C ASN A 121 27.62 -2.91 -20.21
N ASN A 122 27.21 -2.57 -18.98
CA ASN A 122 28.08 -2.18 -17.85
C ASN A 122 28.87 -0.87 -18.05
N ILE A 123 28.50 -0.04 -19.04
CA ILE A 123 29.10 1.28 -19.28
C ILE A 123 28.13 2.35 -18.79
N LYS A 124 28.61 3.21 -17.90
CA LYS A 124 27.89 4.37 -17.39
C LYS A 124 27.93 5.51 -18.41
N LEU A 125 26.80 5.83 -19.02
CA LEU A 125 26.68 6.91 -20.01
C LEU A 125 26.16 8.18 -19.33
N LEU A 126 26.94 9.26 -19.44
CA LEU A 126 26.52 10.62 -19.11
C LEU A 126 26.11 11.33 -20.41
N LEU A 127 24.98 12.02 -20.41
CA LEU A 127 24.44 12.71 -21.59
C LEU A 127 25.46 13.66 -22.25
N LYS A 128 26.31 14.32 -21.45
CA LYS A 128 27.37 15.24 -21.90
C LYS A 128 28.45 14.58 -22.77
N ASP A 129 28.65 13.28 -22.63
CA ASP A 129 29.72 12.54 -23.34
C ASP A 129 29.20 11.85 -24.61
N VAL A 130 27.90 11.94 -24.89
CA VAL A 130 27.25 11.27 -26.01
C VAL A 130 27.17 12.22 -27.21
N PRO A 131 27.60 11.78 -28.41
CA PRO A 131 27.42 12.53 -29.66
C PRO A 131 25.97 13.00 -29.88
N VAL A 132 25.82 14.19 -30.46
CA VAL A 132 24.52 14.87 -30.66
C VAL A 132 23.49 13.98 -31.39
N CYS A 133 23.94 13.13 -32.30
CA CYS A 133 23.07 12.20 -33.04
C CYS A 133 22.31 11.21 -32.13
N TRP A 134 22.84 10.87 -30.95
CA TRP A 134 22.20 9.94 -30.01
C TRP A 134 21.69 10.62 -28.73
N GLN A 135 21.87 11.94 -28.57
CA GLN A 135 21.48 12.64 -27.33
C GLN A 135 19.99 12.51 -27.05
N HIS A 136 19.13 12.68 -28.05
CA HIS A 136 17.69 12.57 -27.89
C HIS A 136 17.27 11.16 -27.43
N ASP A 137 17.85 10.12 -28.06
CA ASP A 137 17.61 8.73 -27.69
C ASP A 137 18.05 8.47 -26.23
N ILE A 138 19.22 8.98 -25.83
CA ILE A 138 19.70 8.85 -24.44
C ILE A 138 18.82 9.65 -23.46
N GLU A 139 18.32 10.83 -23.82
CA GLU A 139 17.40 11.61 -22.98
C GLU A 139 16.11 10.83 -22.67
N VAL A 140 15.53 10.16 -23.68
CA VAL A 140 14.36 9.29 -23.50
C VAL A 140 14.68 8.19 -22.49
N LEU A 141 15.80 7.50 -22.66
CA LEU A 141 16.21 6.43 -21.75
C LEU A 141 16.46 6.92 -20.32
N LEU A 142 17.04 8.12 -20.16
CA LEU A 142 17.23 8.76 -18.84
C LEU A 142 15.89 9.15 -18.20
N GLY A 143 14.92 9.58 -19.00
CA GLY A 143 13.55 9.85 -18.57
C GLY A 143 12.91 8.61 -17.95
N ILE A 144 12.95 7.47 -18.66
CA ILE A 144 12.41 6.21 -18.18
C ILE A 144 13.23 5.63 -17.02
N HIS A 145 14.55 5.79 -17.02
CA HIS A 145 15.42 5.40 -15.91
C HIS A 145 15.03 6.07 -14.58
N ARG A 146 14.55 7.32 -14.60
CA ARG A 146 14.03 7.99 -13.38
C ARG A 146 12.76 7.34 -12.84
N ILE A 147 11.99 6.68 -13.69
CA ILE A 147 10.69 6.07 -13.34
C ILE A 147 10.88 4.62 -12.87
N ILE A 148 11.62 3.83 -13.64
CA ILE A 148 11.78 2.37 -13.46
C ILE A 148 13.12 2.03 -12.82
N GLY A 149 14.19 2.74 -13.18
CA GLY A 149 15.57 2.42 -12.80
C GLY A 149 16.36 1.76 -13.92
N ASP A 150 17.51 1.20 -13.56
CA ASP A 150 18.47 0.59 -14.48
C ASP A 150 18.23 -0.92 -14.63
N GLY A 151 17.61 -1.34 -15.72
CA GLY A 151 17.31 -2.76 -15.94
C GLY A 151 16.34 -3.07 -17.08
N ILE A 152 16.16 -2.14 -18.04
CA ILE A 152 15.32 -2.32 -19.23
C ILE A 152 16.22 -2.84 -20.36
N ARG A 153 15.74 -3.82 -21.14
CA ARG A 153 16.46 -4.42 -22.26
C ARG A 153 15.71 -4.25 -23.58
N SER A 154 16.44 -4.22 -24.69
CA SER A 154 15.93 -4.16 -26.06
C SER A 154 14.99 -5.31 -26.41
N ASN A 155 15.20 -6.50 -25.83
CA ASN A 155 14.31 -7.65 -25.98
C ASN A 155 12.96 -7.52 -25.23
N ARG A 156 12.58 -6.30 -24.86
CA ARG A 156 11.34 -5.96 -24.14
C ARG A 156 11.21 -6.65 -22.78
N THR A 157 12.32 -6.79 -22.06
CA THR A 157 12.31 -7.34 -20.69
C THR A 157 12.85 -6.35 -19.68
N ILE A 158 12.31 -6.42 -18.47
CA ILE A 158 12.64 -5.51 -17.36
C ILE A 158 13.10 -6.33 -16.17
N ARG A 159 14.15 -5.87 -15.49
CA ARG A 159 14.69 -6.51 -14.29
C ARG A 159 13.61 -6.61 -13.21
N LEU A 160 13.41 -7.80 -12.67
CA LEU A 160 12.24 -8.13 -11.86
C LEU A 160 12.13 -7.31 -10.57
N ASP A 161 13.26 -6.98 -9.93
CA ASP A 161 13.26 -6.14 -8.73
C ASP A 161 12.69 -4.74 -8.99
N LEU A 162 12.92 -4.20 -10.18
CA LEU A 162 12.38 -2.91 -10.61
C LEU A 162 10.87 -3.03 -10.89
N VAL A 163 10.42 -4.16 -11.44
CA VAL A 163 9.00 -4.45 -11.63
C VAL A 163 8.27 -4.54 -10.29
N LEU A 164 8.82 -5.29 -9.34
CA LEU A 164 8.25 -5.41 -7.99
C LEU A 164 8.24 -4.04 -7.28
N LYS A 165 9.31 -3.26 -7.40
CA LYS A 165 9.37 -1.89 -6.87
C LYS A 165 8.34 -0.97 -7.54
N TYR A 166 8.20 -1.06 -8.86
CA TYR A 166 7.25 -0.26 -9.63
C TYR A 166 5.81 -0.52 -9.16
N TYR A 167 5.47 -1.78 -8.89
CA TYR A 167 4.17 -2.20 -8.37
C TYR A 167 4.03 -2.18 -6.85
N LEU A 168 5.01 -1.64 -6.12
CA LEU A 168 5.03 -1.57 -4.65
C LEU A 168 4.85 -2.94 -3.97
N ILE A 169 5.35 -4.00 -4.61
CA ILE A 169 5.34 -5.37 -4.07
C ILE A 169 6.56 -5.55 -3.18
N ILE A 170 6.33 -5.99 -1.94
CA ILE A 170 7.35 -6.11 -0.91
C ILE A 170 7.55 -7.61 -0.55
N PRO A 171 8.79 -8.09 -0.43
CA PRO A 171 10.04 -7.38 -0.72
C PRO A 171 10.24 -7.17 -2.22
N SER A 172 10.79 -6.01 -2.61
CA SER A 172 11.09 -5.72 -4.02
C SER A 172 12.33 -6.46 -4.51
N SER A 173 13.20 -6.94 -3.62
CA SER A 173 14.42 -7.68 -3.95
C SER A 173 14.50 -8.98 -3.14
N PRO A 174 13.63 -9.97 -3.39
CA PRO A 174 13.65 -11.25 -2.68
C PRO A 174 14.94 -12.02 -2.94
N GLN A 175 15.49 -12.59 -1.86
CA GLN A 175 16.72 -13.37 -1.82
C GLN A 175 16.51 -14.77 -1.21
N THR A 176 15.48 -14.95 -0.39
CA THR A 176 15.21 -16.24 0.29
C THR A 176 13.91 -16.87 -0.22
N ALA A 177 13.77 -18.19 -0.05
CA ALA A 177 12.54 -18.90 -0.40
C ALA A 177 11.29 -18.29 0.26
N VAL A 178 11.43 -17.85 1.52
CA VAL A 178 10.36 -17.17 2.28
C VAL A 178 9.98 -15.84 1.63
N GLN A 179 10.97 -15.03 1.26
CA GLN A 179 10.72 -13.76 0.58
C GLN A 179 10.08 -13.94 -0.79
N TRP A 180 10.52 -14.93 -1.57
CA TRP A 180 9.90 -15.27 -2.85
C TRP A 180 8.45 -15.73 -2.71
N THR A 181 8.17 -16.52 -1.67
CA THR A 181 6.80 -16.96 -1.35
C THR A 181 5.93 -15.78 -0.93
N ALA A 182 6.46 -14.85 -0.12
CA ALA A 182 5.76 -13.65 0.31
C ALA A 182 5.38 -12.73 -0.88
N VAL A 183 6.25 -12.62 -1.89
CA VAL A 183 5.95 -11.89 -3.13
C VAL A 183 4.78 -12.53 -3.88
N LEU A 184 4.81 -13.87 -4.03
CA LEU A 184 3.74 -14.60 -4.70
C LEU A 184 2.40 -14.50 -3.93
N ASP A 185 2.44 -14.64 -2.61
CA ASP A 185 1.27 -14.50 -1.75
C ASP A 185 0.67 -13.09 -1.83
N SER A 186 1.52 -12.05 -1.87
CA SER A 186 1.08 -10.66 -2.06
C SER A 186 0.37 -10.43 -3.41
N LEU A 187 0.87 -11.05 -4.49
CA LEU A 187 0.23 -11.00 -5.81
C LEU A 187 -1.12 -11.70 -5.80
N LYS A 188 -1.21 -12.87 -5.17
CA LYS A 188 -2.46 -13.64 -5.05
C LYS A 188 -3.51 -12.89 -4.22
N GLU A 189 -3.09 -12.29 -3.11
CA GLU A 189 -3.96 -11.44 -2.27
C GLU A 189 -4.53 -10.27 -3.07
N ARG A 190 -3.68 -9.60 -3.84
CA ARG A 190 -4.08 -8.48 -4.68
C ARG A 190 -5.07 -8.90 -5.76
N ARG A 191 -4.77 -10.00 -6.46
CA ARG A 191 -5.65 -10.58 -7.48
C ARG A 191 -7.03 -10.89 -6.88
N ALA A 192 -7.06 -11.58 -5.75
CA ALA A 192 -8.31 -11.93 -5.07
C ALA A 192 -9.10 -10.68 -4.65
N ALA A 193 -8.42 -9.67 -4.09
CA ALA A 193 -9.04 -8.39 -3.74
C ALA A 193 -9.68 -7.72 -4.97
N ARG A 194 -8.99 -7.72 -6.11
CA ARG A 194 -9.51 -7.16 -7.37
C ARG A 194 -10.72 -7.92 -7.90
N VAL A 195 -10.69 -9.25 -7.92
CA VAL A 195 -11.82 -10.08 -8.34
C VAL A 195 -13.07 -9.77 -7.50
N LEU A 196 -12.86 -9.54 -6.20
CA LEU A 196 -13.92 -9.21 -5.25
C LEU A 196 -14.30 -7.73 -5.23
N GLY A 197 -13.64 -6.86 -6.00
CA GLY A 197 -13.95 -5.43 -6.08
C GLY A 197 -13.47 -4.63 -4.86
N HIS A 198 -12.36 -5.03 -4.26
CA HIS A 198 -11.76 -4.44 -3.05
C HIS A 198 -10.28 -4.03 -3.21
N ASP A 199 -9.82 -3.85 -4.45
CA ASP A 199 -8.50 -3.32 -4.77
C ASP A 199 -8.45 -1.79 -4.88
N GLY A 200 -9.61 -1.14 -4.82
CA GLY A 200 -9.78 0.31 -4.89
C GLY A 200 -9.99 1.02 -3.55
N GLN A 201 -10.36 2.29 -3.63
CA GLN A 201 -10.66 3.16 -2.48
C GLN A 201 -11.99 2.74 -1.80
N LEU A 202 -12.94 2.27 -2.60
CA LEU A 202 -14.28 1.83 -2.21
C LEU A 202 -14.56 0.45 -2.80
N SER A 203 -15.52 -0.27 -2.22
CA SER A 203 -16.06 -1.47 -2.84
C SER A 203 -16.78 -1.10 -4.14
N ASP A 204 -16.68 -1.93 -5.18
CA ASP A 204 -17.43 -1.71 -6.43
C ASP A 204 -18.95 -1.55 -6.18
N LEU A 205 -19.47 -2.20 -5.13
CA LEU A 205 -20.88 -2.12 -4.78
C LEU A 205 -21.27 -0.80 -4.11
N ASP A 206 -20.34 -0.08 -3.48
CA ASP A 206 -20.63 1.19 -2.79
C ASP A 206 -21.11 2.29 -3.77
N LEU A 207 -20.83 2.12 -5.06
CA LEU A 207 -21.23 3.07 -6.10
C LEU A 207 -22.68 2.87 -6.59
N ILE A 208 -23.27 1.71 -6.31
CA ILE A 208 -24.58 1.30 -6.84
C ILE A 208 -25.59 0.91 -5.75
N MET A 209 -25.14 0.85 -4.49
CA MET A 209 -25.97 0.49 -3.34
C MET A 209 -26.21 1.70 -2.45
N ASP A 210 -27.39 1.76 -1.84
CA ASP A 210 -27.74 2.76 -0.82
C ASP A 210 -28.06 2.14 0.55
N GLU A 211 -28.45 2.98 1.51
CA GLU A 211 -28.82 2.54 2.85
C GLU A 211 -30.04 1.60 2.88
N GLN A 212 -30.93 1.69 1.89
CA GLN A 212 -32.10 0.84 1.80
C GLN A 212 -31.71 -0.56 1.32
N ASP A 213 -30.79 -0.65 0.37
CA ASP A 213 -30.20 -1.93 -0.04
C ASP A 213 -29.50 -2.62 1.13
N ASP A 214 -28.70 -1.88 1.91
CA ASP A 214 -28.03 -2.42 3.08
C ASP A 214 -29.04 -2.95 4.13
N LYS A 215 -30.17 -2.26 4.34
CA LYS A 215 -31.27 -2.75 5.20
C LYS A 215 -31.88 -4.05 4.65
N CYS A 216 -32.10 -4.13 3.34
CA CYS A 216 -32.59 -5.36 2.70
C CYS A 216 -31.62 -6.54 2.90
N ILE A 217 -30.31 -6.29 2.77
CA ILE A 217 -29.29 -7.32 3.05
C ILE A 217 -29.33 -7.74 4.52
N LEU A 218 -29.37 -6.78 5.46
CA LEU A 218 -29.46 -7.07 6.89
C LEU A 218 -30.67 -7.95 7.23
N ASP A 219 -31.83 -7.71 6.63
CA ASP A 219 -33.02 -8.56 6.82
C ASP A 219 -32.77 -10.02 6.38
N ILE A 220 -32.05 -10.23 5.28
CA ILE A 220 -31.68 -11.58 4.82
C ILE A 220 -30.64 -12.21 5.74
N ILE A 221 -29.68 -11.42 6.25
CA ILE A 221 -28.72 -11.88 7.25
C ILE A 221 -29.46 -12.40 8.48
N TYR A 222 -30.41 -11.63 9.04
CA TYR A 222 -31.17 -12.02 10.22
C TYR A 222 -32.02 -13.27 10.01
N LYS A 223 -32.68 -13.39 8.85
CA LYS A 223 -33.44 -14.59 8.50
C LYS A 223 -32.53 -15.82 8.43
N THR A 224 -31.35 -15.69 7.80
CA THR A 224 -30.38 -16.78 7.67
C THR A 224 -29.82 -17.19 9.04
N GLN A 225 -29.51 -16.23 9.90
CA GLN A 225 -29.05 -16.48 11.26
C GLN A 225 -30.12 -17.21 12.09
N ALA A 226 -31.39 -16.83 11.96
CA ALA A 226 -32.50 -17.49 12.64
C ALA A 226 -32.75 -18.92 12.13
N GLU A 227 -32.63 -19.14 10.81
CA GLU A 227 -32.79 -20.45 10.17
C GLU A 227 -31.72 -21.46 10.61
N HIS A 228 -30.49 -21.00 10.81
CA HIS A 228 -29.34 -21.86 11.16
C HIS A 228 -28.94 -21.81 12.64
N ASN A 229 -29.53 -20.90 13.43
CA ASN A 229 -29.20 -20.66 14.83
C ASN A 229 -27.70 -20.41 15.08
N ASP A 230 -27.07 -19.64 14.19
CA ASP A 230 -25.64 -19.28 14.25
C ASP A 230 -25.39 -17.93 13.57
N SER A 231 -24.22 -17.33 13.78
CA SER A 231 -23.80 -16.14 13.06
C SER A 231 -23.62 -16.45 11.56
N LEU A 232 -23.84 -15.44 10.71
CA LEU A 232 -23.66 -15.61 9.26
C LEU A 232 -22.24 -16.09 8.92
N ILE A 233 -21.25 -15.54 9.64
CA ILE A 233 -19.85 -15.85 9.45
C ILE A 233 -19.58 -17.33 9.76
N ASN A 234 -20.10 -17.85 10.86
CA ASN A 234 -19.93 -19.27 11.20
C ASN A 234 -20.67 -20.19 10.23
N TYR A 235 -21.91 -19.84 9.86
CA TYR A 235 -22.69 -20.57 8.88
C TYR A 235 -21.91 -20.80 7.57
N LEU A 236 -21.24 -19.74 7.07
CA LEU A 236 -20.45 -19.83 5.85
C LEU A 236 -19.08 -20.51 6.08
N ALA A 237 -18.38 -20.18 7.17
CA ALA A 237 -16.97 -20.56 7.34
C ALA A 237 -16.76 -21.97 7.92
N VAL A 238 -17.60 -22.44 8.86
CA VAL A 238 -17.30 -23.65 9.66
C VAL A 238 -17.20 -24.91 8.79
N SER A 239 -18.12 -25.09 7.84
CA SER A 239 -18.12 -26.24 6.93
C SER A 239 -17.07 -26.13 5.81
N PHE A 240 -16.54 -24.93 5.57
CA PHE A 240 -15.55 -24.64 4.55
C PHE A 240 -14.10 -24.82 5.05
N LEU A 241 -13.83 -24.52 6.32
CA LEU A 241 -12.47 -24.43 6.84
C LEU A 241 -11.80 -25.78 7.15
N THR A 242 -10.98 -26.25 6.23
CA THR A 242 -10.02 -27.35 6.46
C THR A 242 -8.76 -26.87 7.17
N ILE A 243 -7.98 -27.81 7.75
CA ILE A 243 -6.68 -27.49 8.38
C ILE A 243 -5.73 -26.79 7.39
N GLU A 244 -5.80 -27.16 6.11
CA GLU A 244 -4.98 -26.54 5.05
C GLU A 244 -5.37 -25.08 4.83
N LEU A 245 -6.67 -24.80 4.69
CA LEU A 245 -7.17 -23.44 4.53
C LEU A 245 -6.86 -22.59 5.76
N GLN A 246 -6.97 -23.16 6.97
CA GLN A 246 -6.61 -22.46 8.20
C GLN A 246 -5.13 -22.05 8.24
N ARG A 247 -4.22 -22.87 7.70
CA ARG A 247 -2.81 -22.51 7.55
C ARG A 247 -2.62 -21.43 6.47
N GLN A 248 -3.36 -21.52 5.37
CA GLN A 248 -3.30 -20.55 4.28
C GLN A 248 -3.75 -19.14 4.70
N ILE A 249 -4.74 -19.02 5.60
CA ILE A 249 -5.26 -17.73 6.10
C ILE A 249 -4.17 -16.81 6.68
N ALA A 250 -3.09 -17.37 7.23
CA ALA A 250 -2.01 -16.57 7.80
C ALA A 250 -1.25 -15.74 6.74
N ASN A 251 -1.24 -16.21 5.49
CA ASN A 251 -0.48 -15.58 4.40
C ASN A 251 -1.38 -14.98 3.34
N THR A 252 -2.50 -15.66 3.01
CA THR A 252 -3.41 -15.25 1.94
C THR A 252 -4.89 -15.28 2.36
N PRO A 253 -5.32 -14.43 3.32
CA PRO A 253 -6.70 -14.39 3.80
C PRO A 253 -7.73 -14.01 2.72
N THR A 254 -7.42 -13.10 1.79
CA THR A 254 -8.35 -12.71 0.72
C THR A 254 -8.55 -13.83 -0.29
N VAL A 255 -7.51 -14.60 -0.59
CA VAL A 255 -7.63 -15.78 -1.46
C VAL A 255 -8.55 -16.82 -0.84
N VAL A 256 -8.47 -16.99 0.48
CA VAL A 256 -9.39 -17.89 1.21
C VAL A 256 -10.81 -17.33 1.23
N LEU A 257 -10.98 -16.00 1.37
CA LEU A 257 -12.29 -15.35 1.25
C LEU A 257 -12.89 -15.50 -0.16
N GLU A 258 -12.10 -15.33 -1.22
CA GLU A 258 -12.54 -15.54 -2.61
C GLU A 258 -13.11 -16.95 -2.78
N ARG A 259 -12.45 -17.97 -2.21
CA ARG A 259 -12.96 -19.34 -2.21
C ARG A 259 -14.23 -19.48 -1.36
N LEU A 260 -14.27 -18.87 -0.18
CA LEU A 260 -15.43 -18.92 0.73
C LEU A 260 -16.69 -18.37 0.07
N VAL A 261 -16.62 -17.19 -0.55
CA VAL A 261 -17.78 -16.54 -1.19
C VAL A 261 -18.26 -17.26 -2.46
N ASN A 262 -17.43 -18.17 -3.00
CA ASN A 262 -17.76 -19.01 -4.16
C ASN A 262 -18.18 -20.45 -3.78
N THR A 263 -18.37 -20.74 -2.50
CA THR A 263 -18.97 -22.02 -2.07
C THR A 263 -20.46 -22.06 -2.37
N GLU A 264 -21.06 -23.26 -2.45
CA GLU A 264 -22.49 -23.40 -2.77
C GLU A 264 -23.38 -22.69 -1.73
N ASN A 265 -23.06 -22.76 -0.44
CA ASN A 265 -23.79 -22.04 0.61
C ASN A 265 -23.74 -20.52 0.42
N SER A 266 -22.55 -19.98 0.10
CA SER A 266 -22.38 -18.57 -0.22
C SER A 266 -23.14 -18.17 -1.47
N LEU A 267 -23.05 -18.94 -2.56
CA LEU A 267 -23.78 -18.63 -3.79
C LEU A 267 -25.30 -18.74 -3.62
N ALA A 268 -25.78 -19.68 -2.79
CA ALA A 268 -27.18 -19.77 -2.41
C ALA A 268 -27.65 -18.53 -1.63
N LEU A 269 -26.86 -18.05 -0.67
CA LEU A 269 -27.10 -16.78 0.01
C LEU A 269 -27.11 -15.61 -0.99
N GLY A 270 -26.12 -15.53 -1.88
CA GLY A 270 -26.05 -14.52 -2.93
C GLY A 270 -27.32 -14.47 -3.78
N ARG A 271 -27.88 -15.62 -4.17
CA ARG A 271 -29.15 -15.70 -4.91
C ARG A 271 -30.34 -15.19 -4.09
N ARG A 272 -30.37 -15.47 -2.78
CA ARG A 272 -31.38 -14.89 -1.86
C ARG A 272 -31.27 -13.37 -1.80
N LEU A 273 -30.05 -12.84 -1.75
CA LEU A 273 -29.78 -11.40 -1.73
C LEU A 273 -30.23 -10.73 -3.03
N VAL A 274 -29.84 -11.27 -4.20
CA VAL A 274 -30.30 -10.77 -5.52
C VAL A 274 -31.83 -10.72 -5.60
N LYS A 275 -32.51 -11.76 -5.12
CA LYS A 275 -33.97 -11.81 -5.11
C LYS A 275 -34.58 -10.76 -4.17
N ALA A 276 -33.97 -10.51 -3.02
CA ALA A 276 -34.43 -9.52 -2.06
C ALA A 276 -34.25 -8.09 -2.57
N LEU A 277 -33.17 -7.84 -3.32
CA LEU A 277 -32.84 -6.55 -3.91
C LEU A 277 -33.55 -6.27 -5.26
N ASP A 278 -34.30 -7.24 -5.80
CA ASP A 278 -34.88 -7.18 -7.16
C ASP A 278 -33.85 -6.88 -8.27
N TRP A 279 -32.61 -7.37 -8.09
CA TRP A 279 -31.54 -7.21 -9.08
C TRP A 279 -31.68 -8.20 -10.25
N TYR A 280 -30.93 -8.00 -11.34
CA TYR A 280 -30.91 -8.93 -12.47
C TYR A 280 -30.56 -10.36 -12.01
N GLY A 281 -31.39 -11.33 -12.40
CA GLY A 281 -31.34 -12.71 -11.89
C GLY A 281 -32.33 -13.00 -10.75
N SER A 282 -33.18 -12.02 -10.39
CA SER A 282 -34.31 -12.20 -9.47
C SER A 282 -35.55 -12.80 -10.13
N LYS A 283 -35.69 -12.64 -11.46
CA LYS A 283 -36.84 -13.07 -12.25
C LYS A 283 -36.62 -14.41 -12.93
N GLU A 284 -37.72 -15.07 -13.29
CA GLU A 284 -37.69 -16.33 -14.03
C GLU A 284 -37.03 -16.14 -15.40
N GLY A 285 -36.10 -17.05 -15.76
CA GLY A 285 -35.33 -16.97 -17.00
C GLY A 285 -34.08 -16.08 -16.92
N GLU A 286 -33.86 -15.35 -15.83
CA GLU A 286 -32.65 -14.58 -15.60
C GLU A 286 -31.65 -15.34 -14.71
N THR A 287 -30.36 -15.24 -15.03
CA THR A 287 -29.28 -15.82 -14.20
C THR A 287 -28.29 -14.74 -13.83
N CYS A 288 -28.18 -14.45 -12.53
CA CYS A 288 -27.20 -13.49 -12.03
C CYS A 288 -25.76 -14.04 -12.20
N PRO A 289 -24.82 -13.24 -12.73
CA PRO A 289 -23.42 -13.65 -12.84
C PRO A 289 -22.81 -13.98 -11.47
N GLN A 290 -22.07 -15.10 -11.40
CA GLN A 290 -21.42 -15.55 -10.16
C GLN A 290 -20.55 -14.49 -9.46
N PRO A 291 -19.76 -13.66 -10.17
CA PRO A 291 -18.99 -12.59 -9.52
C PRO A 291 -19.85 -11.58 -8.76
N VAL A 292 -21.07 -11.30 -9.24
CA VAL A 292 -22.00 -10.39 -8.57
C VAL A 292 -22.51 -11.04 -7.27
N LEU A 293 -22.86 -12.33 -7.32
CA LEU A 293 -23.25 -13.09 -6.12
C LEU A 293 -22.15 -13.07 -5.06
N ALA A 294 -20.90 -13.33 -5.45
CA ALA A 294 -19.75 -13.33 -4.55
C ALA A 294 -19.55 -11.97 -3.87
N LYS A 295 -19.67 -10.86 -4.62
CA LYS A 295 -19.57 -9.49 -4.08
C LYS A 295 -20.71 -9.17 -3.12
N LEU A 296 -21.94 -9.60 -3.41
CA LEU A 296 -23.08 -9.44 -2.49
C LEU A 296 -22.88 -10.21 -1.18
N VAL A 297 -22.34 -11.43 -1.25
CA VAL A 297 -21.98 -12.20 -0.05
C VAL A 297 -20.90 -11.49 0.75
N TRP A 298 -19.89 -10.91 0.10
CA TRP A 298 -18.90 -10.08 0.79
C TRP A 298 -19.54 -8.88 1.50
N ARG A 299 -20.45 -8.17 0.82
CA ARG A 299 -21.21 -7.06 1.46
C ARG A 299 -21.98 -7.55 2.68
N ALA A 300 -22.60 -8.72 2.61
CA ALA A 300 -23.29 -9.32 3.75
C ALA A 300 -22.34 -9.68 4.91
N LEU A 301 -21.13 -10.19 4.62
CA LEU A 301 -20.09 -10.41 5.62
C LEU A 301 -19.66 -9.10 6.28
N TRP A 302 -19.49 -8.02 5.50
CA TRP A 302 -19.19 -6.69 6.02
C TRP A 302 -20.30 -6.17 6.94
N LEU A 303 -21.55 -6.18 6.48
CA LEU A 303 -22.70 -5.69 7.25
C LEU A 303 -22.94 -6.50 8.53
N SER A 304 -22.61 -7.80 8.53
CA SER A 304 -22.67 -8.65 9.74
C SER A 304 -21.75 -8.15 10.86
N VAL A 305 -20.72 -7.35 10.53
CA VAL A 305 -19.77 -6.78 11.48
C VAL A 305 -20.05 -5.28 11.71
N ALA A 306 -20.40 -4.55 10.65
CA ALA A 306 -20.57 -3.11 10.66
C ALA A 306 -21.89 -2.64 11.27
N ALA A 307 -22.95 -3.46 11.28
CA ALA A 307 -24.27 -3.07 11.78
C ALA A 307 -24.99 -4.23 12.51
N PRO A 308 -24.42 -4.79 13.59
CA PRO A 308 -25.06 -5.85 14.35
C PRO A 308 -26.35 -5.34 15.03
N PRO A 309 -27.38 -6.19 15.16
CA PRO A 309 -28.72 -5.81 15.61
C PRO A 309 -28.74 -5.35 17.07
N THR A 310 -27.74 -5.72 17.86
CA THR A 310 -27.62 -5.37 19.28
C THR A 310 -26.93 -4.01 19.51
N HIS A 311 -26.19 -3.49 18.52
CA HIS A 311 -25.44 -2.24 18.63
C HIS A 311 -25.41 -1.48 17.29
N PRO A 312 -26.47 -0.74 16.92
CA PRO A 312 -26.53 0.05 15.68
C PRO A 312 -25.50 1.20 15.61
N GLN A 313 -24.82 1.50 16.71
CA GLN A 313 -23.72 2.49 16.81
C GLN A 313 -22.35 1.87 16.45
N CYS A 314 -22.31 0.82 15.63
CA CYS A 314 -21.22 -0.15 15.69
C CYS A 314 -19.82 0.43 15.42
N LEU A 315 -18.91 0.07 16.33
CA LEU A 315 -17.52 0.53 16.46
C LEU A 315 -16.62 0.41 15.22
N TYR A 316 -17.00 -0.39 14.22
CA TYR A 316 -16.07 -0.88 13.20
C TYR A 316 -16.09 -0.14 11.87
N SER A 317 -17.08 0.72 11.60
CA SER A 317 -17.04 1.58 10.40
C SER A 317 -15.88 2.58 10.44
N ASN A 318 -15.42 2.95 11.63
CA ASN A 318 -14.25 3.83 11.81
C ASN A 318 -13.13 3.24 12.68
N PHE A 319 -13.33 2.07 13.31
CA PHE A 319 -12.65 1.67 14.55
C PHE A 319 -12.70 2.83 15.53
N ASP A 320 -13.52 2.76 16.58
CA ASP A 320 -13.50 3.79 17.62
C ASP A 320 -12.19 3.71 18.43
N LEU A 321 -11.06 3.99 17.77
CA LEU A 321 -9.71 3.99 18.30
C LEU A 321 -9.59 5.10 19.34
N VAL A 322 -10.47 6.12 19.27
CA VAL A 322 -10.56 7.20 20.26
C VAL A 322 -10.76 6.63 21.67
N ARG A 323 -11.40 5.46 21.82
CA ARG A 323 -11.52 4.77 23.13
C ARG A 323 -10.18 4.48 23.80
N PHE A 324 -9.10 4.32 23.03
CA PHE A 324 -7.75 4.04 23.54
C PHE A 324 -6.96 5.31 23.89
N THR A 325 -7.51 6.50 23.61
CA THR A 325 -6.88 7.78 23.94
C THR A 325 -6.65 7.88 25.45
N GLY A 326 -5.42 8.20 25.86
CA GLY A 326 -5.03 8.34 27.27
C GLY A 326 -4.69 7.02 27.98
N GLN A 327 -4.91 5.86 27.36
CA GLN A 327 -4.58 4.55 27.96
C GLN A 327 -3.08 4.20 27.86
N LYS A 328 -2.31 4.96 27.08
CA LYS A 328 -0.88 4.73 26.81
C LYS A 328 -0.57 3.33 26.25
N VAL A 329 -1.42 2.86 25.33
CA VAL A 329 -1.28 1.57 24.65
C VAL A 329 -0.66 1.74 23.27
N ASN A 330 0.00 0.71 22.77
CA ASN A 330 0.55 0.66 21.41
C ASN A 330 -0.42 -0.02 20.42
N TYR A 331 -0.09 0.04 19.12
CA TYR A 331 -0.93 -0.52 18.07
C TYR A 331 -1.07 -2.04 18.13
N SER A 332 -0.05 -2.77 18.60
CA SER A 332 -0.14 -4.24 18.75
C SER A 332 -1.16 -4.62 19.82
N PHE A 333 -1.20 -3.89 20.94
CA PHE A 333 -2.25 -4.05 21.95
C PHE A 333 -3.64 -3.76 21.38
N ILE A 334 -3.80 -2.64 20.65
CA ILE A 334 -5.08 -2.25 20.03
C ILE A 334 -5.58 -3.34 19.08
N ARG A 335 -4.70 -3.88 18.20
CA ARG A 335 -5.05 -4.98 17.28
C ARG A 335 -5.53 -6.22 18.04
N ASN A 336 -4.82 -6.60 19.10
CA ASN A 336 -5.18 -7.78 19.89
C ASN A 336 -6.50 -7.59 20.65
N ASP A 337 -6.76 -6.39 21.18
CA ASP A 337 -8.01 -6.06 21.86
C ASP A 337 -9.21 -6.12 20.90
N ILE A 338 -9.06 -5.58 19.69
CA ILE A 338 -10.06 -5.68 18.62
C ILE A 338 -10.33 -7.14 18.23
N VAL A 339 -9.27 -7.93 18.02
CA VAL A 339 -9.40 -9.34 17.66
C VAL A 339 -10.15 -10.11 18.76
N ARG A 340 -9.85 -9.86 20.02
CA ARG A 340 -10.55 -10.47 21.16
C ARG A 340 -12.03 -10.07 21.19
N ASP A 341 -12.33 -8.77 21.09
CA ASP A 341 -13.72 -8.27 21.08
C ASP A 341 -14.52 -8.87 19.91
N LEU A 342 -13.93 -8.98 18.72
CA LEU A 342 -14.57 -9.64 17.56
C LEU A 342 -14.81 -11.14 17.81
N MET A 343 -13.85 -11.86 18.37
CA MET A 343 -14.00 -13.28 18.70
C MET A 343 -15.14 -13.51 19.70
N GLU A 344 -15.20 -12.70 20.76
CA GLU A 344 -16.22 -12.78 21.80
C GLU A 344 -17.61 -12.42 21.26
N ARG A 345 -17.73 -11.31 20.52
CA ARG A 345 -19.03 -10.85 19.99
C ARG A 345 -19.62 -11.74 18.93
N LEU A 346 -18.77 -12.27 18.04
CA LEU A 346 -19.23 -13.07 16.89
C LEU A 346 -19.24 -14.58 17.19
N GLY A 347 -18.71 -15.00 18.34
CA GLY A 347 -18.58 -16.42 18.69
C GLY A 347 -17.68 -17.18 17.69
N ILE A 348 -16.60 -16.54 17.23
CA ILE A 348 -15.70 -17.07 16.20
C ILE A 348 -14.32 -17.40 16.75
N PHE A 349 -13.59 -18.29 16.07
CA PHE A 349 -12.25 -18.74 16.46
C PHE A 349 -11.12 -18.10 15.61
N ALA A 350 -9.86 -18.27 16.03
CA ALA A 350 -8.71 -17.48 15.55
C ALA A 350 -8.48 -17.43 14.01
N PRO A 351 -8.66 -18.50 13.23
CA PRO A 351 -8.65 -18.45 11.76
C PRO A 351 -9.80 -17.63 11.17
N VAL A 352 -11.02 -17.75 11.72
CA VAL A 352 -12.20 -17.03 11.22
C VAL A 352 -12.09 -15.54 11.49
N VAL A 353 -11.61 -15.13 12.67
CA VAL A 353 -11.42 -13.69 12.95
C VAL A 353 -10.40 -13.04 12.02
N ARG A 354 -9.40 -13.78 11.52
CA ARG A 354 -8.49 -13.25 10.49
C ARG A 354 -9.21 -12.95 9.16
N LEU A 355 -10.15 -13.81 8.75
CA LEU A 355 -11.00 -13.53 7.59
C LEU A 355 -11.86 -12.29 7.83
N VAL A 356 -12.45 -12.18 9.01
CA VAL A 356 -13.27 -11.01 9.41
C VAL A 356 -12.43 -9.73 9.41
N MET A 357 -11.24 -9.75 10.00
CA MET A 357 -10.32 -8.61 9.99
C MET A 357 -10.00 -8.17 8.56
N ARG A 358 -9.82 -9.11 7.63
CA ARG A 358 -9.57 -8.80 6.23
C ARG A 358 -10.79 -8.17 5.54
N VAL A 359 -12.01 -8.61 5.87
CA VAL A 359 -13.25 -7.97 5.43
C VAL A 359 -13.34 -6.54 5.96
N ILE A 360 -13.02 -6.31 7.24
CA ILE A 360 -13.04 -4.96 7.81
C ILE A 360 -11.98 -4.07 7.14
N GLU A 361 -10.76 -4.57 6.97
CA GLU A 361 -9.66 -3.85 6.31
C GLU A 361 -10.03 -3.39 4.90
N ALA A 362 -10.72 -4.23 4.12
CA ALA A 362 -11.16 -3.88 2.78
C ALA A 362 -12.20 -2.75 2.75
N ASN A 363 -13.07 -2.66 3.77
CA ASN A 363 -14.20 -1.73 3.81
C ASN A 363 -13.93 -0.47 4.64
N THR A 364 -12.80 -0.39 5.35
CA THR A 364 -12.48 0.73 6.25
C THR A 364 -11.10 1.30 5.96
N SER A 365 -10.96 2.62 5.96
CA SER A 365 -9.64 3.25 6.04
C SER A 365 -9.31 3.46 7.51
N SER A 366 -8.27 2.77 7.97
CA SER A 366 -7.78 2.90 9.34
C SER A 366 -6.27 2.83 9.37
N GLU A 367 -5.69 3.64 10.23
CA GLU A 367 -4.26 3.63 10.52
C GLU A 367 -3.80 2.32 11.15
N LEU A 368 -4.73 1.53 11.69
CA LEU A 368 -4.47 0.18 12.19
C LEU A 368 -3.82 -0.73 11.13
N TRP A 369 -4.09 -0.46 9.85
CA TRP A 369 -3.64 -1.23 8.69
C TRP A 369 -2.30 -0.77 8.14
N VAL A 370 -1.75 0.34 8.64
CA VAL A 370 -0.47 0.85 8.18
C VAL A 370 0.64 -0.12 8.57
N ARG A 371 1.55 -0.36 7.61
CA ARG A 371 2.71 -1.24 7.77
C ARG A 371 3.82 -0.53 8.53
N ASP A 372 4.65 -1.33 9.20
CA ASP A 372 5.88 -0.88 9.86
C ASP A 372 5.66 0.19 10.95
N ILE A 373 4.51 0.18 11.63
CA ILE A 373 4.28 1.02 12.81
C ILE A 373 5.21 0.53 13.94
N PRO A 374 6.03 1.40 14.55
CA PRO A 374 6.91 1.02 15.65
C PRO A 374 6.13 0.47 16.87
N ASP A 375 6.64 -0.59 17.48
CA ASP A 375 5.99 -1.24 18.65
C ASP A 375 5.94 -0.34 19.89
N ASP A 376 6.84 0.63 19.98
CA ASP A 376 6.92 1.62 21.05
C ASP A 376 6.05 2.87 20.78
N LEU A 377 5.47 3.01 19.59
CA LEU A 377 4.58 4.11 19.27
C LEU A 377 3.27 3.98 20.04
N THR A 378 3.12 4.83 21.04
CA THR A 378 1.91 4.92 21.85
C THR A 378 0.82 5.69 21.14
N TYR A 379 -0.40 5.15 21.12
CA TYR A 379 -1.57 5.78 20.54
C TYR A 379 -1.92 7.09 21.26
N ALA A 380 -2.02 8.18 20.50
CA ALA A 380 -2.24 9.55 21.00
C ALA A 380 -1.19 10.03 22.03
N GLY A 381 -0.02 9.40 22.09
CA GLY A 381 0.95 9.61 23.18
C GLY A 381 2.08 10.60 22.88
N SER A 382 2.40 10.86 21.62
CA SER A 382 3.58 11.65 21.24
C SER A 382 3.33 12.56 20.03
N SER A 383 4.19 13.57 19.84
CA SER A 383 4.21 14.39 18.62
C SER A 383 4.50 13.56 17.37
N THR A 384 5.32 12.51 17.49
CA THR A 384 5.53 11.52 16.40
C THR A 384 4.22 10.87 15.99
N TRP A 385 3.37 10.46 16.93
CA TRP A 385 2.04 9.93 16.63
C TRP A 385 1.16 11.00 15.96
N VAL A 386 1.22 12.26 16.39
CA VAL A 386 0.47 13.36 15.78
C VAL A 386 0.86 13.53 14.30
N ASN A 387 2.16 13.54 13.99
CA ASN A 387 2.64 13.69 12.62
C ASN A 387 2.24 12.49 11.74
N PHE A 388 2.38 11.27 12.26
CA PHE A 388 1.92 10.06 11.60
C PHE A 388 0.42 10.11 11.28
N ARG A 389 -0.42 10.43 12.29
CA ARG A 389 -1.88 10.54 12.13
C ARG A 389 -2.26 11.65 11.15
N SER A 390 -1.57 12.78 11.20
CA SER A 390 -1.78 13.90 10.27
C SER A 390 -1.47 13.48 8.84
N GLY A 391 -0.37 12.75 8.63
CA GLY A 391 -0.02 12.15 7.36
C GLY A 391 -1.08 11.18 6.84
N PHE A 392 -1.61 10.30 7.70
CA PHE A 392 -2.72 9.41 7.36
C PHE A 392 -3.96 10.20 6.89
N ILE A 393 -4.39 11.21 7.66
CA ILE A 393 -5.56 12.05 7.31
C ILE A 393 -5.31 12.80 6.00
N LEU A 394 -4.10 13.32 5.80
CA LEU A 394 -3.72 14.02 4.58
C LEU A 394 -3.75 13.09 3.36
N ALA A 395 -3.23 11.86 3.48
CA ALA A 395 -3.27 10.86 2.42
C ALA A 395 -4.72 10.55 2.01
N GLU A 396 -5.59 10.28 2.99
CA GLU A 396 -7.01 10.00 2.75
C GLU A 396 -7.76 11.22 2.19
N ALA A 397 -7.40 12.45 2.58
CA ALA A 397 -8.01 13.66 2.05
C ALA A 397 -7.60 13.99 0.61
N ILE A 398 -6.35 13.69 0.23
CA ILE A 398 -5.85 13.87 -1.14
C ILE A 398 -6.42 12.79 -2.06
N ALA A 399 -6.36 11.53 -1.61
CA ALA A 399 -6.81 10.36 -2.34
C ALA A 399 -7.29 9.30 -1.33
N PRO A 400 -8.61 9.16 -1.11
CA PRO A 400 -9.16 8.16 -0.17
C PRO A 400 -8.60 6.75 -0.39
N GLY A 401 -8.40 5.95 0.65
CA GLY A 401 -7.83 4.60 0.55
C GLY A 401 -6.35 4.52 0.13
N SER A 402 -5.67 5.64 -0.11
CA SER A 402 -4.26 5.64 -0.50
C SER A 402 -3.32 5.25 0.64
N SER A 403 -3.72 5.48 1.89
CA SER A 403 -2.92 5.16 3.08
C SER A 403 -2.60 3.66 3.21
N ARG A 404 -3.44 2.80 2.60
CA ARG A 404 -3.25 1.32 2.53
C ARG A 404 -1.98 0.90 1.78
N HIS A 405 -1.45 1.77 0.92
CA HIS A 405 -0.24 1.51 0.14
C HIS A 405 1.00 2.19 0.73
N MET A 406 0.87 2.81 1.89
CA MET A 406 1.94 3.55 2.55
C MET A 406 2.38 2.83 3.84
N ASN A 407 3.66 2.94 4.16
CA ASN A 407 4.18 2.55 5.46
C ASN A 407 4.22 3.75 6.42
N PHE A 408 4.56 3.46 7.68
CA PHE A 408 4.66 4.46 8.74
C PHE A 408 5.54 5.66 8.37
N GLU A 409 6.74 5.42 7.84
CA GLU A 409 7.68 6.48 7.46
C GLU A 409 7.16 7.36 6.33
N GLN A 410 6.53 6.77 5.31
CA GLN A 410 5.94 7.53 4.21
C GLN A 410 4.84 8.46 4.70
N LEU A 411 3.96 7.97 5.58
CA LEU A 411 2.90 8.78 6.16
C LEU A 411 3.46 9.85 7.11
N LEU A 412 4.45 9.50 7.94
CA LEU A 412 5.10 10.45 8.85
C LEU A 412 5.72 11.65 8.11
N ASN A 413 6.32 11.41 6.95
CA ASN A 413 6.99 12.45 6.15
C ASN A 413 6.04 13.21 5.20
N LEU A 414 4.86 12.66 4.90
CA LEU A 414 3.92 13.21 3.90
C LEU A 414 3.56 14.69 4.15
N PRO A 415 3.22 15.15 5.38
CA PRO A 415 2.92 16.55 5.63
C PRO A 415 4.07 17.50 5.28
N ALA A 416 5.31 17.09 5.59
CA ALA A 416 6.51 17.89 5.32
C ALA A 416 6.83 17.96 3.82
N GLU A 417 6.64 16.87 3.09
CA GLU A 417 6.80 16.83 1.63
C GLU A 417 5.80 17.74 0.94
N HIS A 418 4.53 17.69 1.36
CA HIS A 418 3.50 18.56 0.80
C HIS A 418 3.68 20.03 1.19
N SER A 419 4.28 20.36 2.34
CA SER A 419 4.49 21.75 2.77
C SER A 419 5.54 22.51 1.95
N ARG A 420 6.58 21.84 1.44
CA ARG A 420 7.75 22.48 0.81
C ARG A 420 7.52 23.05 -0.59
N ALA A 421 6.45 22.65 -1.28
CA ALA A 421 6.16 23.04 -2.67
C ALA A 421 4.66 23.24 -2.97
N ALA A 422 3.86 23.55 -1.93
CA ALA A 422 2.41 23.59 -2.01
C ALA A 422 1.83 24.97 -2.39
N SER A 423 0.71 24.96 -3.13
CA SER A 423 -0.20 26.10 -3.23
C SER A 423 -0.83 26.43 -1.86
N PRO A 424 -1.38 27.65 -1.65
CA PRO A 424 -2.06 28.01 -0.42
C PRO A 424 -3.15 27.02 0.01
N GLU A 425 -3.91 26.49 -0.96
CA GLU A 425 -4.93 25.45 -0.72
C GLU A 425 -4.34 24.16 -0.15
N ARG A 426 -3.18 23.73 -0.65
CA ARG A 426 -2.49 22.53 -0.13
C ARG A 426 -1.90 22.78 1.26
N GLN A 427 -1.39 23.97 1.53
CA GLN A 427 -0.93 24.35 2.87
C GLN A 427 -2.10 24.32 3.88
N ALA A 428 -3.27 24.83 3.49
CA ALA A 428 -4.48 24.75 4.31
C ALA A 428 -4.90 23.29 4.57
N LEU A 429 -4.80 22.42 3.57
CA LEU A 429 -5.09 20.99 3.74
C LEU A 429 -4.13 20.30 4.71
N VAL A 430 -2.82 20.58 4.61
CA VAL A 430 -1.82 20.08 5.55
C VAL A 430 -2.13 20.56 6.97
N ALA A 431 -2.41 21.86 7.16
CA ALA A 431 -2.75 22.42 8.46
C ALA A 431 -4.04 21.77 9.03
N ALA A 432 -5.08 21.63 8.21
CA ALA A 432 -6.34 21.00 8.59
C ALA A 432 -6.15 19.53 9.03
N SER A 433 -5.25 18.78 8.37
CA SER A 433 -4.97 17.37 8.72
C SER A 433 -4.40 17.19 10.14
N ARG A 434 -3.81 18.25 10.71
CA ARG A 434 -3.18 18.23 12.04
C ARG A 434 -4.12 18.56 13.19
N LEU A 435 -5.29 19.15 12.91
CA LEU A 435 -6.20 19.65 13.94
C LEU A 435 -6.74 18.53 14.85
N ALA A 436 -7.39 17.52 14.27
CA ALA A 436 -7.97 16.42 15.05
C ALA A 436 -6.89 15.60 15.81
N PRO A 437 -5.74 15.28 15.20
CA PRO A 437 -4.64 14.63 15.92
C PRO A 437 -4.10 15.45 17.10
N ALA A 438 -3.95 16.77 16.95
CA ALA A 438 -3.48 17.64 18.03
C ALA A 438 -4.44 17.64 19.23
N VAL A 439 -5.74 17.75 18.98
CA VAL A 439 -6.78 17.65 20.02
C VAL A 439 -6.72 16.29 20.71
N GLN A 440 -6.61 15.22 19.95
CA GLN A 440 -6.59 13.87 20.51
C GLN A 440 -5.34 13.62 21.36
N TRP A 441 -4.18 14.13 20.93
CA TRP A 441 -2.95 14.12 21.72
C TRP A 441 -3.11 14.94 23.01
N ALA A 442 -3.72 16.13 22.94
CA ALA A 442 -3.99 16.98 24.10
C ALA A 442 -4.86 16.25 25.13
N VAL A 443 -5.89 15.53 24.67
CA VAL A 443 -6.71 14.65 25.52
C VAL A 443 -5.88 13.51 26.11
N GLY A 444 -5.10 12.82 25.27
CA GLY A 444 -4.26 11.70 25.69
C GLY A 444 -3.19 12.06 26.73
N ASN A 445 -2.74 13.32 26.73
CA ASN A 445 -1.75 13.86 27.67
C ASN A 445 -2.37 14.65 28.83
N GLY A 446 -3.71 14.67 28.95
CA GLY A 446 -4.41 15.33 30.05
C GLY A 446 -4.46 16.86 29.98
N VAL A 447 -4.10 17.46 28.83
CA VAL A 447 -4.23 18.89 28.56
C VAL A 447 -5.71 19.27 28.38
N GLN A 448 -6.53 18.35 27.87
CA GLN A 448 -7.96 18.53 27.64
C GLN A 448 -8.77 17.35 28.15
N ALA A 449 -10.03 17.59 28.53
CA ALA A 449 -10.97 16.55 28.90
C ALA A 449 -11.55 15.84 27.66
N ILE A 450 -11.92 14.57 27.81
CA ILE A 450 -12.67 13.82 26.80
C ILE A 450 -14.08 14.43 26.67
N LYS A 451 -14.51 14.74 25.44
CA LYS A 451 -15.85 15.21 25.12
C LYS A 451 -16.49 14.40 24.00
N HIS A 452 -17.79 14.16 24.11
CA HIS A 452 -18.58 13.47 23.09
C HIS A 452 -19.26 14.43 22.09
N GLN A 453 -19.37 15.73 22.40
CA GLN A 453 -20.08 16.73 21.58
C GLN A 453 -19.13 17.55 20.67
N GLY A 454 -17.88 17.11 20.50
CA GLY A 454 -16.84 17.85 19.78
C GLY A 454 -16.13 18.91 20.64
N TYR A 455 -15.18 19.62 20.03
CA TYR A 455 -14.31 20.63 20.65
C TYR A 455 -14.54 22.00 19.99
N SER A 456 -14.50 23.09 20.77
CA SER A 456 -14.64 24.45 20.21
C SER A 456 -13.38 24.89 19.47
N ALA A 457 -13.47 25.97 18.69
CA ALA A 457 -12.32 26.53 17.97
C ALA A 457 -11.19 26.92 18.94
N GLU A 458 -11.53 27.53 20.08
CA GLU A 458 -10.56 27.93 21.11
C GLU A 458 -9.89 26.71 21.77
N GLU A 459 -10.61 25.60 21.90
CA GLU A 459 -10.05 24.34 22.41
C GLU A 459 -9.11 23.72 21.37
N ILE A 460 -9.45 23.75 20.09
CA ILE A 460 -8.57 23.28 19.02
C ILE A 460 -7.29 24.13 18.96
N GLU A 461 -7.41 25.46 19.01
CA GLU A 461 -6.27 26.39 19.04
C GLU A 461 -5.34 26.10 20.24
N ARG A 462 -5.91 25.96 21.44
CA ARG A 462 -5.13 25.61 22.64
C ARG A 462 -4.39 24.29 22.49
N ALA A 463 -5.01 23.27 21.89
CA ALA A 463 -4.36 21.98 21.69
C ALA A 463 -3.15 22.09 20.76
N ILE A 464 -3.24 22.93 19.72
CA ILE A 464 -2.15 23.20 18.78
C ILE A 464 -1.02 23.97 19.46
N GLU A 465 -1.34 25.04 20.19
CA GLU A 465 -0.35 25.84 20.92
C GLU A 465 0.49 24.99 21.88
N VAL A 466 -0.18 24.16 22.69
CA VAL A 466 0.50 23.27 23.66
C VAL A 466 1.33 22.21 22.95
N LEU A 467 0.87 21.68 21.81
CA LEU A 467 1.65 20.74 21.01
C LEU A 467 2.92 21.40 20.45
N GLU A 468 2.82 22.61 19.91
CA GLU A 468 3.97 23.33 19.37
C GLU A 468 4.99 23.68 20.47
N GLU A 469 4.53 24.08 21.66
CA GLU A 469 5.40 24.27 22.82
C GLU A 469 6.10 22.97 23.21
N HIS A 470 5.36 21.85 23.23
CA HIS A 470 5.91 20.53 23.50
C HIS A 470 6.95 20.10 22.47
N GLU A 471 6.77 20.43 21.19
CA GLU A 471 7.73 20.14 20.12
C GLU A 471 8.98 21.04 20.16
N ARG A 472 8.85 22.29 20.63
CA ARG A 472 9.98 23.20 20.87
C ARG A 472 10.79 22.82 22.12
N GLY A 473 10.15 22.20 23.12
CA GLY A 473 10.75 21.76 24.39
C GLY A 473 11.94 20.78 24.32
N PRO A 474 11.97 19.74 23.45
CA PRO A 474 13.12 18.84 23.34
C PRO A 474 14.38 19.51 22.78
N GLU A 475 14.25 20.55 21.95
CA GLU A 475 15.39 21.36 21.50
C GLU A 475 15.99 22.19 22.65
N LEU A 476 15.18 22.60 23.63
CA LEU A 476 15.66 23.33 24.82
C LEU A 476 16.50 22.43 25.75
N ASN A 477 16.13 21.15 25.91
CA ASN A 477 16.92 20.19 26.70
C ASN A 477 18.25 19.84 26.02
N ALA A 478 18.27 19.69 24.69
CA ALA A 478 19.51 19.45 23.93
C ALA A 478 20.43 20.69 23.90
N ALA A 479 19.86 21.90 23.90
CA ALA A 479 20.61 23.16 24.02
C ALA A 479 21.15 23.40 25.44
N MET A 480 20.39 23.04 26.49
CA MET A 480 20.86 23.13 27.88
C MET A 480 21.97 22.11 28.20
N LEU A 481 21.92 20.90 27.63
CA LEU A 481 23.00 19.90 27.78
C LEU A 481 24.30 20.27 27.04
N ARG A 482 24.24 21.14 26.02
CA ARG A 482 25.43 21.72 25.35
C ARG A 482 25.98 22.97 26.04
N ALA A 483 25.24 23.54 26.99
CA ALA A 483 25.60 24.77 27.67
C ALA A 483 26.15 24.56 29.10
N VAL A 484 26.43 23.32 29.51
CA VAL A 484 27.18 23.06 30.76
C VAL A 484 28.66 23.36 30.51
N PRO A 485 29.27 24.35 31.18
CA PRO A 485 30.69 24.61 31.02
C PRO A 485 31.47 23.41 31.56
N HIS A 486 32.36 22.86 30.73
CA HIS A 486 33.40 21.96 31.19
C HIS A 486 34.23 22.68 32.27
N TYR A 487 34.08 22.24 33.51
CA TYR A 487 35.06 22.51 34.54
C TYR A 487 36.01 21.30 34.57
N GLU A 488 37.21 21.50 34.04
CA GLU A 488 38.40 20.73 34.40
C GLU A 488 39.44 21.70 34.98
N PRO A 489 40.37 21.24 35.83
CA PRO A 489 40.47 19.95 36.51
C PRO A 489 40.21 20.01 38.02
#